data_AF-A0A2V8DVI1-F1
#
_entry.id   AF-A0A2V8DVI1-F1
#
_cell.length_a   1.000
_cell.length_b   1.000
_cell.length_c   1.000
_cell.angle_alpha   90.00
_cell.angle_beta   90.00
_cell.angle_gamma   90.00
#
_symmetry.space_group_name_H-M   'P 1'
#
loop_
_entity.id
_entity.type
_entity.pdbx_description
1 polymer ?
#
loop_
_entity_poly.entity_id
_entity_poly.type
_entity_poly.pdbx_seq_one_letter_code
_entity_poly.pdbx_strand_id
1 'polypeptide(L)'
;MDILVDPPKSQGLPFQPWAKALREYRYNVTSDSEEPGSFCLPLPEPQPYMRAGVHPIEFIQLPEQKRILQLMEFPGHVWRDIFMDGRPHPPKAVLEDSPTFMGHSVGHWEGDTLVVDTVGFNEGTWIDKDGDPHTSQMHVIEKFTRTSLNNLHLEATIDDPGAYTRPWTVAQDLAWGPDWAIKEYMCQSNNRYQEGYVRRTGGATGTGNAGAEWGHGHPAKGIFLGEWGPNAAKQDRLLVLLDWDGGAVVGTINPGPRAVPITKAELNPDAWTLHIEGGAAAARVVLDGKFENLTWLGRSLVGTYTQGNERGTFKITRQY
;
A
#
# COMPACT_ATOMS: atom_id res chain seq x y z
N MET A 1 6.08 17.59 -8.90
CA MET A 1 6.03 16.70 -10.09
C MET A 1 7.47 16.49 -10.47
N ASP A 2 8.08 15.55 -9.76
CA ASP A 2 9.52 15.43 -9.64
C ASP A 2 10.12 14.68 -10.82
N ILE A 3 11.38 14.98 -11.07
CA ILE A 3 12.11 14.54 -12.24
C ILE A 3 12.41 13.05 -12.04
N LEU A 4 11.80 12.21 -12.88
CA LEU A 4 12.28 10.84 -13.03
C LEU A 4 13.71 10.91 -13.56
N VAL A 5 14.68 10.41 -12.80
CA VAL A 5 16.04 10.25 -13.29
C VAL A 5 16.04 8.98 -14.16
N ASP A 6 16.11 9.18 -15.48
CA ASP A 6 16.23 8.16 -16.52
C ASP A 6 15.04 7.16 -16.67
N PRO A 7 13.84 7.69 -16.97
CA PRO A 7 13.16 7.29 -18.21
C PRO A 7 12.59 8.50 -18.97
N PRO A 8 12.29 8.36 -20.28
CA PRO A 8 11.61 9.42 -20.99
C PRO A 8 10.26 9.69 -20.30
N LYS A 9 10.11 10.90 -19.78
CA LYS A 9 8.87 11.41 -19.15
C LYS A 9 7.60 11.13 -19.98
N SER A 10 7.75 10.86 -21.28
CA SER A 10 6.68 10.46 -22.19
C SER A 10 6.10 9.05 -21.94
N GLN A 11 6.72 8.18 -21.15
CA GLN A 11 6.23 6.81 -20.89
C GLN A 11 5.50 6.63 -19.54
N GLY A 12 5.60 7.59 -18.62
CA GLY A 12 5.07 7.46 -17.26
C GLY A 12 5.84 6.43 -16.41
N LEU A 13 5.29 6.08 -15.25
CA LEU A 13 5.87 5.07 -14.36
C LEU A 13 5.66 3.65 -14.93
N PRO A 14 6.60 2.70 -14.67
CA PRO A 14 6.60 1.38 -15.27
C PRO A 14 5.63 0.40 -14.58
N PHE A 15 4.38 0.79 -14.35
CA PHE A 15 3.38 -0.02 -13.64
C PHE A 15 3.15 -1.41 -14.25
N GLN A 16 2.86 -2.39 -13.41
CA GLN A 16 2.10 -3.58 -13.82
C GLN A 16 0.66 -3.18 -14.25
N PRO A 17 -0.04 -3.98 -15.08
CA PRO A 17 -1.38 -3.64 -15.56
C PRO A 17 -2.39 -3.32 -14.45
N TRP A 18 -2.41 -4.12 -13.38
CA TRP A 18 -3.33 -3.89 -12.24
C TRP A 18 -3.00 -2.59 -11.49
N ALA A 19 -1.71 -2.30 -11.31
CA ALA A 19 -1.24 -1.14 -10.56
C ALA A 19 -1.61 0.15 -11.30
N LYS A 20 -1.42 0.16 -12.63
CA LYS A 20 -1.86 1.26 -13.49
C LYS A 20 -3.36 1.50 -13.40
N ALA A 21 -4.16 0.45 -13.55
CA ALA A 21 -5.61 0.57 -13.48
C ALA A 21 -6.06 1.05 -12.10
N LEU A 22 -5.43 0.60 -11.01
CA LEU A 22 -5.78 1.00 -9.65
C LEU A 22 -5.44 2.46 -9.39
N ARG A 23 -4.26 2.90 -9.84
CA ARG A 23 -3.84 4.31 -9.82
C ARG A 23 -4.84 5.18 -10.57
N GLU A 24 -5.23 4.78 -11.78
CA GLU A 24 -6.22 5.51 -12.59
C GLU A 24 -7.59 5.56 -11.93
N TYR A 25 -8.04 4.45 -11.33
CA TYR A 25 -9.28 4.40 -10.55
C TYR A 25 -9.22 5.38 -9.38
N ARG A 26 -8.14 5.35 -8.58
CA ARG A 26 -7.96 6.27 -7.45
C ARG A 26 -7.98 7.70 -7.91
N TYR A 27 -7.12 8.06 -8.86
CA TYR A 27 -7.01 9.43 -9.35
C TYR A 27 -8.35 10.00 -9.86
N ASN A 28 -9.14 9.21 -10.59
CA ASN A 28 -10.36 9.68 -11.25
C ASN A 28 -11.62 9.57 -10.37
N VAL A 29 -11.71 8.56 -9.51
CA VAL A 29 -12.94 8.25 -8.76
C VAL A 29 -12.86 8.77 -7.34
N THR A 30 -11.74 8.54 -6.65
CA THR A 30 -11.64 8.80 -5.21
C THR A 30 -10.75 10.01 -4.91
N SER A 31 -9.77 10.28 -5.77
CA SER A 31 -8.77 11.34 -5.65
C SER A 31 -8.19 11.33 -4.23
N ASP A 32 -7.94 12.49 -3.65
CA ASP A 32 -7.26 12.62 -2.35
C ASP A 32 -8.18 12.21 -1.18
N SER A 33 -9.46 11.88 -1.45
CA SER A 33 -10.42 11.56 -0.37
C SER A 33 -10.17 10.22 0.31
N GLU A 34 -9.40 9.34 -0.31
CA GLU A 34 -8.99 8.03 0.25
C GLU A 34 -7.49 7.94 0.49
N GLU A 35 -6.80 9.06 0.38
CA GLU A 35 -5.37 9.08 0.58
C GLU A 35 -5.07 8.73 2.06
N PRO A 36 -4.23 7.72 2.34
CA PRO A 36 -3.92 7.23 3.70
C PRO A 36 -3.54 8.32 4.72
N GLY A 37 -2.72 9.29 4.32
CA GLY A 37 -2.35 10.45 5.13
C GLY A 37 -3.54 11.33 5.54
N SER A 38 -4.60 11.38 4.75
CA SER A 38 -5.86 12.04 5.09
C SER A 38 -6.60 11.35 6.24
N PHE A 39 -6.20 10.15 6.62
CA PHE A 39 -6.70 9.41 7.79
C PHE A 39 -5.69 9.37 8.93
N CYS A 40 -4.67 10.21 8.82
CA CYS A 40 -3.60 10.33 9.79
C CYS A 40 -2.78 9.04 9.97
N LEU A 41 -2.75 8.19 8.94
CA LEU A 41 -1.88 7.01 8.89
C LEU A 41 -0.46 7.43 8.52
N PRO A 42 0.58 6.78 9.04
CA PRO A 42 1.95 7.08 8.63
C PRO A 42 2.11 6.93 7.12
N LEU A 43 3.03 7.71 6.54
CA LEU A 43 3.33 7.70 5.12
C LEU A 43 4.55 6.80 4.86
N PRO A 44 4.58 6.00 3.79
CA PRO A 44 5.76 5.24 3.40
C PRO A 44 6.73 6.18 2.71
N GLU A 45 8.01 5.83 2.73
CA GLU A 45 9.00 6.59 1.97
C GLU A 45 8.88 6.29 0.47
N PRO A 46 9.10 7.27 -0.42
CA PRO A 46 9.51 8.66 -0.16
C PRO A 46 8.32 9.65 -0.11
N GLN A 47 7.10 9.19 0.20
CA GLN A 47 5.87 10.01 0.16
C GLN A 47 5.96 11.32 0.96
N PRO A 48 6.56 11.37 2.18
CA PRO A 48 6.70 12.61 2.94
C PRO A 48 7.32 13.76 2.14
N TYR A 49 8.30 13.47 1.27
CA TYR A 49 9.01 14.49 0.47
C TYR A 49 8.22 14.93 -0.76
N MET A 50 7.50 13.99 -1.38
CA MET A 50 6.75 14.20 -2.63
C MET A 50 5.48 15.04 -2.47
N ARG A 51 5.16 15.48 -1.24
CA ARG A 51 4.11 16.47 -0.95
C ARG A 51 4.58 17.92 -1.08
N ALA A 52 5.57 18.18 -1.94
CA ALA A 52 6.08 19.51 -2.25
C ALA A 52 6.51 20.34 -1.02
N GLY A 53 7.05 19.68 0.01
CA GLY A 53 7.58 20.37 1.20
C GLY A 53 6.53 21.12 2.03
N VAL A 54 5.24 20.75 1.93
CA VAL A 54 4.16 21.40 2.69
C VAL A 54 4.35 21.24 4.20
N HIS A 55 5.02 20.18 4.63
CA HIS A 55 5.26 19.87 6.04
C HIS A 55 6.77 19.68 6.31
N PRO A 56 7.35 20.33 7.33
CA PRO A 56 8.73 20.14 7.70
C PRO A 56 9.05 18.70 8.11
N ILE A 57 10.27 18.28 7.81
CA ILE A 57 10.89 17.03 8.25
C ILE A 57 12.20 17.39 8.93
N GLU A 58 12.45 16.82 10.09
CA GLU A 58 13.66 17.10 10.88
C GLU A 58 14.48 15.82 11.07
N PHE A 59 15.77 15.90 10.76
CA PHE A 59 16.72 14.82 10.99
C PHE A 59 17.52 15.08 12.25
N ILE A 60 17.27 14.30 13.30
CA ILE A 60 18.03 14.32 14.55
C ILE A 60 19.08 13.22 14.49
N GLN A 61 20.36 13.63 14.40
CA GLN A 61 21.46 12.68 14.46
C GLN A 61 21.78 12.34 15.91
N LEU A 62 21.88 11.05 16.19
CA LEU A 62 22.19 10.49 17.51
C LEU A 62 23.42 9.55 17.38
N PRO A 63 24.64 10.12 17.24
CA PRO A 63 25.84 9.35 16.91
C PRO A 63 26.19 8.29 17.97
N GLU A 64 26.02 8.59 19.25
CA GLU A 64 26.29 7.67 20.35
C GLU A 64 25.36 6.45 20.32
N GLN A 65 24.12 6.65 19.88
CA GLN A 65 23.14 5.58 19.69
C GLN A 65 23.22 4.95 18.29
N LYS A 66 24.10 5.45 17.42
CA LYS A 66 24.22 5.04 16.01
C LYS A 66 22.86 5.03 15.30
N ARG A 67 22.10 6.11 15.47
CA ARG A 67 20.76 6.29 14.91
C ARG A 67 20.60 7.68 14.33
N ILE A 68 19.72 7.79 13.34
CA ILE A 68 19.13 9.06 12.93
C ILE A 68 17.63 8.91 13.12
N LEU A 69 17.00 9.89 13.80
CA LEU A 69 15.55 9.99 13.88
C LEU A 69 15.09 10.98 12.83
N GLN A 70 14.16 10.55 11.98
CA GLN A 70 13.46 11.43 11.07
C GLN A 70 12.09 11.73 11.66
N LEU A 71 11.88 12.96 12.10
CA LEU A 71 10.61 13.45 12.63
C LEU A 71 9.80 14.08 11.51
N MET A 72 8.51 13.75 11.44
CA MET A 72 7.60 14.27 10.43
C MET A 72 6.45 15.03 11.09
N GLU A 73 6.23 16.28 10.67
CA GLU A 73 5.12 17.10 11.19
C GLU A 73 3.76 16.49 10.80
N PHE A 74 3.59 16.12 9.53
CA PHE A 74 2.42 15.42 8.99
C PHE A 74 2.77 13.95 8.76
N PRO A 75 1.86 13.00 9.02
CA PRO A 75 0.43 13.17 9.35
C PRO A 75 0.11 13.06 10.85
N GLY A 76 1.06 13.35 11.73
CA GLY A 76 0.82 13.49 13.18
C GLY A 76 1.89 12.84 14.04
N HIS A 77 2.98 13.56 14.32
CA HIS A 77 4.07 13.18 15.24
C HIS A 77 4.53 11.71 15.13
N VAL A 78 4.63 11.22 13.89
CA VAL A 78 5.27 9.94 13.59
C VAL A 78 6.77 10.18 13.41
N TRP A 79 7.57 9.19 13.79
CA TRP A 79 9.01 9.22 13.56
C TRP A 79 9.47 7.93 12.89
N ARG A 80 10.49 8.05 12.07
CA ARG A 80 11.18 6.94 11.45
C ARG A 80 12.56 6.77 12.07
N ASP A 81 12.91 5.52 12.29
CA ASP A 81 14.20 5.10 12.82
C ASP A 81 15.12 4.65 11.70
N ILE A 82 16.26 5.33 11.54
CA ILE A 82 17.30 4.93 10.60
C ILE A 82 18.48 4.41 11.42
N PHE A 83 18.70 3.09 11.38
CA PHE A 83 19.80 2.45 12.10
C PHE A 83 21.12 2.63 11.34
N MET A 84 22.11 3.22 11.99
CA MET A 84 23.42 3.58 11.41
C MET A 84 24.56 2.70 11.92
N ASP A 85 24.26 1.56 12.56
CA ASP A 85 25.24 0.69 13.21
C ASP A 85 25.79 -0.43 12.32
N GLY A 86 25.42 -0.44 11.04
CA GLY A 86 25.84 -1.44 10.06
C GLY A 86 25.10 -2.78 10.17
N ARG A 87 24.01 -2.85 10.92
CA ARG A 87 23.16 -4.05 10.98
C ARG A 87 22.51 -4.33 9.60
N PRO A 88 22.28 -5.59 9.25
CA PRO A 88 21.40 -5.92 8.14
C PRO A 88 19.93 -5.68 8.51
N HIS A 89 19.05 -5.69 7.52
CA HIS A 89 17.61 -5.82 7.77
C HIS A 89 17.29 -7.14 8.49
N PRO A 90 16.21 -7.19 9.29
CA PRO A 90 15.66 -8.43 9.79
C PRO A 90 15.37 -9.42 8.64
N PRO A 91 15.37 -10.73 8.90
CA PRO A 91 15.00 -11.73 7.89
C PRO A 91 13.63 -11.43 7.30
N LYS A 92 13.46 -11.66 5.98
CA LYS A 92 12.21 -11.41 5.25
C LYS A 92 10.96 -11.96 5.97
N ALA A 93 11.02 -13.18 6.49
CA ALA A 93 9.91 -13.79 7.22
C ALA A 93 9.48 -13.01 8.48
N VAL A 94 10.41 -12.32 9.16
CA VAL A 94 10.09 -11.46 10.32
C VAL A 94 9.42 -10.17 9.86
N LEU A 95 9.88 -9.60 8.75
CA LEU A 95 9.29 -8.40 8.16
C LEU A 95 7.89 -8.67 7.60
N GLU A 96 7.65 -9.86 7.04
CA GLU A 96 6.34 -10.26 6.51
C GLU A 96 5.33 -10.61 7.60
N ASP A 97 5.78 -11.10 8.76
CA ASP A 97 4.93 -11.38 9.92
C ASP A 97 4.46 -10.10 10.63
N SER A 98 5.23 -9.01 10.53
CA SER A 98 4.91 -7.73 11.16
C SER A 98 5.39 -6.53 10.32
N PRO A 99 4.85 -6.33 9.10
CA PRO A 99 5.23 -5.21 8.27
C PRO A 99 4.67 -3.91 8.85
N THR A 100 5.31 -2.79 8.55
CA THR A 100 4.94 -1.48 9.10
C THR A 100 4.71 -0.46 7.99
N PHE A 101 4.03 0.64 8.28
CA PHE A 101 3.79 1.69 7.27
C PHE A 101 5.08 2.33 6.74
N MET A 102 6.11 2.46 7.59
CA MET A 102 7.38 3.13 7.26
C MET A 102 8.54 2.16 7.02
N GLY A 103 8.29 0.85 7.09
CA GLY A 103 9.30 -0.19 6.96
C GLY A 103 10.35 -0.20 8.07
N HIS A 104 11.44 -0.93 7.83
CA HIS A 104 12.65 -0.97 8.65
C HIS A 104 13.80 -0.37 7.85
N SER A 105 14.44 0.68 8.38
CA SER A 105 15.49 1.42 7.67
C SER A 105 16.87 1.22 8.27
N VAL A 106 17.84 0.97 7.42
CA VAL A 106 19.27 0.99 7.76
C VAL A 106 19.96 2.02 6.89
N GLY A 107 20.99 2.67 7.41
CA GLY A 107 21.70 3.69 6.66
C GLY A 107 23.21 3.64 6.83
N HIS A 108 23.89 4.21 5.85
CA HIS A 108 25.35 4.41 5.85
C HIS A 108 25.70 5.68 5.09
N TRP A 109 26.92 6.16 5.31
CA TRP A 109 27.46 7.31 4.58
C TRP A 109 28.33 6.85 3.41
N GLU A 110 28.08 7.39 2.23
CA GLU A 110 28.95 7.31 1.06
C GLU A 110 29.52 8.70 0.76
N GLY A 111 30.67 9.00 1.36
CA GLY A 111 31.19 10.38 1.38
C GLY A 111 30.23 11.30 2.13
N ASP A 112 29.70 12.30 1.44
CA ASP A 112 28.75 13.29 1.99
C ASP A 112 27.28 12.93 1.75
N THR A 113 27.01 11.75 1.19
CA THR A 113 25.66 11.26 0.91
C THR A 113 25.23 10.25 1.97
N LEU A 114 24.10 10.51 2.63
CA LEU A 114 23.43 9.52 3.47
C LEU A 114 22.61 8.60 2.55
N VAL A 115 22.96 7.32 2.52
CA VAL A 115 22.20 6.29 1.83
C VAL A 115 21.33 5.58 2.86
N VAL A 116 20.04 5.45 2.57
CA VAL A 116 19.08 4.76 3.43
C VAL A 116 18.39 3.66 2.63
N ASP A 117 18.51 2.43 3.11
CA ASP A 117 17.85 1.25 2.58
C ASP A 117 16.65 0.90 3.46
N THR A 118 15.47 0.73 2.86
CA THR A 118 14.24 0.41 3.60
C THR A 118 13.42 -0.69 2.93
N VAL A 119 13.00 -1.67 3.74
CA VAL A 119 12.14 -2.80 3.36
C VAL A 119 11.11 -3.07 4.45
N GLY A 120 10.15 -3.98 4.19
CA GLY A 120 9.17 -4.42 5.19
C GLY A 120 7.97 -3.49 5.35
N PHE A 121 7.61 -2.81 4.25
CA PHE A 121 6.42 -1.98 4.20
C PHE A 121 5.14 -2.83 4.23
N ASN A 122 4.11 -2.37 4.93
CA ASN A 122 2.75 -2.88 4.76
C ASN A 122 2.12 -2.30 3.49
N GLU A 123 0.97 -2.81 3.07
CA GLU A 123 0.26 -2.29 1.88
C GLU A 123 -0.88 -1.33 2.25
N GLY A 124 -0.76 -0.67 3.40
CA GLY A 124 -1.74 0.27 3.94
C GLY A 124 -1.62 1.68 3.38
N THR A 125 -0.67 1.92 2.47
CA THR A 125 -0.29 3.26 2.02
C THR A 125 -0.18 3.42 0.50
N TRP A 126 0.04 4.66 0.05
CA TRP A 126 0.34 5.02 -1.34
C TRP A 126 1.76 5.60 -1.40
N ILE A 127 2.46 5.39 -2.51
CA ILE A 127 3.80 5.97 -2.71
C ILE A 127 3.72 7.49 -2.80
N ASP A 128 2.67 8.04 -3.39
CA ASP A 128 2.48 9.48 -3.55
C ASP A 128 1.03 9.91 -3.28
N LYS A 129 0.71 11.18 -3.50
CA LYS A 129 -0.66 11.70 -3.37
C LYS A 129 -1.57 11.34 -4.55
N ASP A 130 -1.00 10.90 -5.68
CA ASP A 130 -1.73 10.63 -6.92
C ASP A 130 -2.31 9.20 -6.95
N GLY A 131 -2.03 8.40 -5.92
CA GLY A 131 -2.64 7.08 -5.71
C GLY A 131 -1.77 5.92 -6.13
N ASP A 132 -0.48 6.15 -6.38
CA ASP A 132 0.46 5.14 -6.84
C ASP A 132 0.55 3.98 -5.82
N PRO A 133 0.15 2.75 -6.21
CA PRO A 133 0.12 1.61 -5.30
C PRO A 133 1.51 1.00 -5.12
N HIS A 134 1.70 0.34 -3.98
CA HIS A 134 2.83 -0.54 -3.74
C HIS A 134 2.36 -1.85 -3.09
N THR A 135 3.25 -2.82 -3.06
CA THR A 135 3.09 -4.12 -2.41
C THR A 135 4.05 -4.26 -1.24
N SER A 136 3.93 -5.34 -0.48
CA SER A 136 4.88 -5.69 0.58
C SER A 136 6.28 -6.07 0.04
N GLN A 137 6.45 -6.15 -1.29
CA GLN A 137 7.75 -6.37 -1.94
C GLN A 137 8.51 -5.06 -2.19
N MET A 138 7.95 -3.92 -1.80
CA MET A 138 8.61 -2.63 -1.98
C MET A 138 9.93 -2.55 -1.20
N HIS A 139 10.96 -2.13 -1.92
CA HIS A 139 12.29 -1.82 -1.45
C HIS A 139 12.62 -0.40 -1.91
N VAL A 140 13.00 0.46 -0.97
CA VAL A 140 13.32 1.87 -1.27
C VAL A 140 14.77 2.13 -0.89
N ILE A 141 15.53 2.66 -1.84
CA ILE A 141 16.86 3.22 -1.61
C ILE A 141 16.80 4.73 -1.75
N GLU A 142 17.03 5.44 -0.66
CA GLU A 142 17.08 6.90 -0.63
C GLU A 142 18.52 7.39 -0.51
N LYS A 143 18.83 8.48 -1.18
CA LYS A 143 20.12 9.17 -1.14
C LYS A 143 19.90 10.63 -0.84
N PHE A 144 20.33 11.05 0.34
CA PHE A 144 20.26 12.43 0.79
C PHE A 144 21.64 13.08 0.67
N THR A 145 21.75 14.08 -0.19
CA THR A 145 23.00 14.82 -0.41
C THR A 145 22.78 16.30 -0.18
N ARG A 146 23.50 16.89 0.78
CA ARG A 146 23.41 18.33 1.02
C ARG A 146 24.23 19.09 -0.03
N THR A 147 23.56 19.64 -1.05
CA THR A 147 24.23 20.30 -2.19
C THR A 147 24.59 21.76 -1.90
N SER A 148 23.96 22.39 -0.91
CA SER A 148 24.32 23.73 -0.43
C SER A 148 23.91 23.94 1.04
N LEU A 149 24.15 25.13 1.59
CA LEU A 149 23.71 25.47 2.95
C LEU A 149 22.18 25.38 3.12
N ASN A 150 21.42 25.57 2.05
CA ASN A 150 19.97 25.69 2.06
C ASN A 150 19.24 24.70 1.12
N ASN A 151 19.96 23.69 0.59
CA ASN A 151 19.38 22.67 -0.28
C ASN A 151 19.84 21.27 0.11
N LEU A 152 18.88 20.34 0.18
CA LEU A 152 19.09 18.91 0.30
C LEU A 152 18.54 18.24 -0.95
N HIS A 153 19.41 17.60 -1.71
CA HIS A 153 19.02 16.78 -2.85
C HIS A 153 18.64 15.39 -2.36
N LEU A 154 17.42 14.96 -2.68
CA LEU A 154 16.93 13.60 -2.47
C LEU A 154 16.84 12.89 -3.82
N GLU A 155 17.41 11.70 -3.90
CA GLU A 155 17.05 10.68 -4.89
C GLU A 155 16.44 9.49 -4.16
N ALA A 156 15.30 8.98 -4.62
CA ALA A 156 14.70 7.77 -4.08
C ALA A 156 14.38 6.81 -5.21
N THR A 157 14.98 5.61 -5.14
CA THR A 157 14.72 4.52 -6.07
C THR A 157 13.74 3.55 -5.44
N ILE A 158 12.62 3.33 -6.11
CA ILE A 158 11.57 2.39 -5.72
C ILE A 158 11.75 1.13 -6.58
N ASP A 159 12.00 0.00 -5.92
CA ASP A 159 11.96 -1.34 -6.49
C ASP A 159 10.80 -2.12 -5.85
N ASP A 160 9.74 -2.35 -6.61
CA ASP A 160 8.60 -3.15 -6.18
C ASP A 160 8.13 -3.99 -7.38
N PRO A 161 8.67 -5.21 -7.54
CA PRO A 161 8.33 -6.06 -8.67
C PRO A 161 6.87 -6.51 -8.65
N GLY A 162 6.15 -6.36 -7.53
CA GLY A 162 4.74 -6.70 -7.42
C GLY A 162 3.79 -5.65 -7.99
N ALA A 163 4.21 -4.38 -8.05
CA ALA A 163 3.42 -3.27 -8.60
C ALA A 163 4.05 -2.64 -9.87
N TYR A 164 5.34 -2.84 -10.11
CA TYR A 164 6.08 -2.24 -11.23
C TYR A 164 6.89 -3.29 -12.00
N THR A 165 7.08 -3.05 -13.29
CA THR A 165 7.80 -3.92 -14.22
C THR A 165 9.32 -3.76 -14.16
N ARG A 166 9.80 -2.68 -13.53
CA ARG A 166 11.21 -2.40 -13.24
C ARG A 166 11.32 -1.31 -12.16
N PRO A 167 12.47 -1.19 -11.48
CA PRO A 167 12.73 -0.06 -10.61
C PRO A 167 12.63 1.29 -11.33
N TRP A 168 12.32 2.32 -10.57
CA TRP A 168 12.26 3.71 -11.03
C TRP A 168 12.71 4.66 -9.92
N THR A 169 13.19 5.84 -10.31
CA THR A 169 13.78 6.81 -9.38
C THR A 169 13.07 8.15 -9.51
N VAL A 170 12.79 8.77 -8.36
CA VAL A 170 12.39 10.18 -8.25
C VAL A 170 13.54 10.98 -7.65
N ALA A 171 13.72 12.20 -8.13
CA ALA A 171 14.68 13.14 -7.55
C ALA A 171 14.06 14.51 -7.33
N GLN A 172 14.34 15.09 -6.17
CA GLN A 172 13.81 16.37 -5.74
C GLN A 172 14.84 17.16 -4.92
N ASP A 173 14.90 18.47 -5.17
CA ASP A 173 15.59 19.41 -4.29
C ASP A 173 14.64 19.89 -3.19
N LEU A 174 15.04 19.67 -1.94
CA LEU A 174 14.29 20.03 -0.75
C LEU A 174 14.94 21.26 -0.11
N ALA A 175 14.12 22.29 0.14
CA ALA A 175 14.57 23.46 0.88
C ALA A 175 15.02 23.06 2.29
N TRP A 176 16.22 23.48 2.66
CA TRP A 176 16.84 23.17 3.95
C TRP A 176 17.04 24.45 4.75
N GLY A 177 16.51 24.50 5.97
CA GLY A 177 16.66 25.63 6.89
C GLY A 177 17.16 25.18 8.25
N PRO A 178 18.30 25.71 8.76
CA PRO A 178 18.83 25.29 10.07
C PRO A 178 17.96 25.76 11.26
N ASP A 179 17.13 26.79 11.06
CA ASP A 179 16.25 27.35 12.09
C ASP A 179 14.80 26.85 11.96
N TRP A 180 14.55 25.87 11.09
CA TRP A 180 13.24 25.24 10.96
C TRP A 180 13.07 24.19 12.03
N ALA A 181 11.89 24.15 12.65
CA ALA A 181 11.55 23.17 13.66
C ALA A 181 10.18 22.59 13.35
N ILE A 182 10.01 21.30 13.66
CA ILE A 182 8.70 20.65 13.63
C ILE A 182 7.78 21.38 14.61
N LYS A 183 6.56 21.71 14.17
CA LYS A 183 5.53 22.30 15.03
C LYS A 183 4.52 21.24 15.45
N GLU A 184 3.75 21.58 16.48
CA GLU A 184 2.59 20.77 16.84
C GLU A 184 1.62 20.72 15.66
N TYR A 185 1.37 19.51 15.16
CA TYR A 185 0.38 19.26 14.13
C TYR A 185 -0.50 18.07 14.53
N MET A 186 -1.75 18.37 14.86
CA MET A 186 -2.76 17.37 15.19
C MET A 186 -3.64 17.11 13.97
N CYS A 187 -3.26 16.11 13.16
CA CYS A 187 -4.00 15.73 11.95
C CYS A 187 -5.49 15.52 12.23
N GLN A 188 -5.83 14.85 13.34
CA GLN A 188 -7.23 14.60 13.72
C GLN A 188 -8.04 15.88 14.00
N SER A 189 -7.39 16.94 14.51
CA SER A 189 -8.06 18.22 14.83
C SER A 189 -8.18 19.16 13.63
N ASN A 190 -7.39 18.96 12.57
CA ASN A 190 -7.38 19.78 11.37
C ASN A 190 -7.63 18.96 10.09
N ASN A 191 -8.31 17.82 10.21
CA ASN A 191 -8.60 16.92 9.09
C ASN A 191 -9.71 17.47 8.20
N ARG A 192 -9.35 18.37 7.27
CA ARG A 192 -10.29 18.94 6.29
C ARG A 192 -10.68 17.96 5.17
N TYR A 193 -9.97 16.84 5.05
CA TYR A 193 -10.18 15.84 4.00
C TYR A 193 -11.32 14.87 4.31
N GLN A 194 -11.59 14.60 5.59
CA GLN A 194 -12.71 13.75 6.02
C GLN A 194 -14.09 14.27 5.57
N GLU A 195 -14.31 15.59 5.55
CA GLU A 195 -15.59 16.17 5.11
C GLU A 195 -15.86 15.86 3.62
N GLY A 196 -14.83 15.92 2.78
CA GLY A 196 -14.92 15.55 1.36
C GLY A 196 -15.21 14.05 1.17
N TYR A 197 -14.55 13.20 1.96
CA TYR A 197 -14.77 11.76 1.94
C TYR A 197 -16.21 11.39 2.34
N VAL A 198 -16.69 11.91 3.47
CA VAL A 198 -18.06 11.67 3.98
C VAL A 198 -19.11 12.10 2.96
N ARG A 199 -18.93 13.24 2.29
CA ARG A 199 -19.85 13.70 1.23
C ARG A 199 -19.87 12.78 0.02
N ARG A 200 -18.71 12.30 -0.43
CA ARG A 200 -18.60 11.45 -1.64
C ARG A 200 -19.05 10.00 -1.40
N THR A 201 -18.87 9.50 -0.19
CA THR A 201 -19.20 8.11 0.18
C THR A 201 -20.56 7.95 0.85
N GLY A 202 -21.34 9.03 0.99
CA GLY A 202 -22.64 8.99 1.66
C GLY A 202 -22.54 8.70 3.17
N GLY A 203 -21.43 9.12 3.79
CA GLY A 203 -21.21 8.92 5.23
C GLY A 203 -20.73 7.53 5.61
N ALA A 204 -19.89 6.90 4.79
CA ALA A 204 -19.15 5.71 5.19
C ALA A 204 -18.13 6.08 6.29
N THR A 205 -18.60 6.28 7.52
CA THR A 205 -17.79 6.47 8.73
C THR A 205 -17.44 5.12 9.39
N GLY A 206 -17.52 4.04 8.62
CA GLY A 206 -17.42 2.68 9.11
C GLY A 206 -15.98 2.24 9.29
N THR A 207 -15.57 2.14 10.55
CA THR A 207 -14.29 1.62 11.10
C THR A 207 -13.20 2.67 11.19
N GLY A 208 -12.74 2.96 12.42
CA GLY A 208 -11.54 3.76 12.65
C GLY A 208 -10.29 3.09 12.08
N ASN A 209 -9.12 3.65 12.39
CA ASN A 209 -7.79 3.30 11.86
C ASN A 209 -7.48 1.79 11.68
N ALA A 210 -8.12 0.89 12.42
CA ALA A 210 -7.93 -0.56 12.33
C ALA A 210 -8.24 -1.18 10.94
N GLY A 211 -9.15 -0.61 10.15
CA GLY A 211 -9.44 -1.09 8.79
C GLY A 211 -8.43 -0.59 7.73
N ALA A 212 -7.57 0.36 8.10
CA ALA A 212 -6.79 1.13 7.15
C ALA A 212 -5.37 0.60 6.91
N GLU A 213 -4.90 -0.29 7.77
CA GLU A 213 -3.53 -0.81 7.72
C GLU A 213 -3.29 -1.77 6.53
N TRP A 214 -4.36 -2.24 5.87
CA TRP A 214 -4.25 -3.31 4.87
C TRP A 214 -5.00 -3.07 3.55
N GLY A 215 -5.70 -1.94 3.37
CA GLY A 215 -6.68 -1.76 2.29
C GLY A 215 -6.15 -1.22 0.95
N HIS A 216 -4.91 -0.73 0.90
CA HIS A 216 -4.40 0.07 -0.22
C HIS A 216 -3.46 -0.70 -1.17
N GLY A 217 -3.20 -1.97 -0.89
CA GLY A 217 -2.39 -2.86 -1.72
C GLY A 217 -3.11 -3.48 -2.92
N HIS A 218 -2.63 -4.65 -3.32
CA HIS A 218 -3.21 -5.40 -4.43
C HIS A 218 -4.72 -5.69 -4.19
N PRO A 219 -5.62 -5.41 -5.16
CA PRO A 219 -7.06 -5.51 -4.96
C PRO A 219 -7.55 -6.89 -4.49
N ALA A 220 -6.90 -7.93 -5.01
CA ALA A 220 -7.18 -9.33 -4.71
C ALA A 220 -6.24 -9.93 -3.63
N LYS A 221 -5.78 -9.14 -2.66
CA LYS A 221 -5.02 -9.62 -1.50
C LYS A 221 -5.79 -9.35 -0.20
N GLY A 222 -5.82 -10.35 0.68
CA GLY A 222 -6.44 -10.30 1.99
C GLY A 222 -7.47 -11.40 2.22
N ILE A 223 -8.15 -11.29 3.36
CA ILE A 223 -9.17 -12.24 3.80
C ILE A 223 -10.53 -11.73 3.33
N PHE A 224 -11.30 -12.54 2.63
CA PHE A 224 -12.65 -12.19 2.18
C PHE A 224 -13.66 -13.12 2.81
N LEU A 225 -14.66 -12.56 3.49
CA LEU A 225 -15.68 -13.31 4.20
C LEU A 225 -17.07 -12.88 3.75
N GLY A 226 -17.97 -13.84 3.62
CA GLY A 226 -19.37 -13.60 3.38
C GLY A 226 -20.10 -14.90 3.14
N GLU A 227 -21.05 -14.88 2.22
CA GLU A 227 -21.97 -15.99 2.00
C GLU A 227 -22.20 -16.23 0.50
N TRP A 228 -22.55 -17.47 0.17
CA TRP A 228 -22.96 -17.87 -1.17
C TRP A 228 -24.15 -18.82 -1.11
N GLY A 229 -24.96 -18.86 -2.18
CA GLY A 229 -26.05 -19.84 -2.25
C GLY A 229 -26.98 -19.62 -3.45
N PRO A 230 -27.82 -20.60 -3.79
CA PRO A 230 -28.77 -20.49 -4.90
C PRO A 230 -29.88 -19.47 -4.65
N ASN A 231 -30.18 -19.14 -3.38
CA ASN A 231 -31.17 -18.14 -2.97
C ASN A 231 -30.99 -17.76 -1.49
N ALA A 232 -31.72 -16.73 -1.04
CA ALA A 232 -31.63 -16.22 0.33
C ALA A 232 -32.04 -17.21 1.44
N ALA A 233 -32.78 -18.29 1.10
CA ALA A 233 -33.19 -19.30 2.08
C ALA A 233 -32.15 -20.43 2.25
N LYS A 234 -31.19 -20.56 1.32
CA LYS A 234 -30.11 -21.55 1.36
C LYS A 234 -28.78 -20.84 1.07
N GLN A 235 -28.13 -20.35 2.11
CA GLN A 235 -26.80 -19.74 2.04
C GLN A 235 -25.80 -20.48 2.92
N ASP A 236 -24.58 -20.63 2.42
CA ASP A 236 -23.42 -21.18 3.10
C ASP A 236 -22.35 -20.11 3.28
N ARG A 237 -21.58 -20.21 4.36
CA ARG A 237 -20.44 -19.32 4.59
C ARG A 237 -19.35 -19.56 3.56
N LEU A 238 -18.79 -18.46 3.06
CA LEU A 238 -17.66 -18.43 2.15
C LEU A 238 -16.54 -17.60 2.75
N LEU A 239 -15.40 -18.24 2.99
CA LEU A 239 -14.15 -17.60 3.38
C LEU A 239 -13.13 -17.82 2.26
N VAL A 240 -12.51 -16.77 1.75
CA VAL A 240 -11.47 -16.87 0.72
C VAL A 240 -10.25 -16.11 1.22
N LEU A 241 -9.14 -16.83 1.38
CA LEU A 241 -7.85 -16.22 1.65
C LEU A 241 -7.16 -16.01 0.30
N LEU A 242 -6.88 -14.77 -0.05
CA LEU A 242 -6.16 -14.42 -1.26
C LEU A 242 -4.84 -13.72 -0.90
N ASP A 243 -3.82 -14.00 -1.69
CA ASP A 243 -2.54 -13.31 -1.62
C ASP A 243 -2.05 -12.95 -3.03
N TRP A 244 -1.14 -11.98 -3.11
CA TRP A 244 -0.46 -11.56 -4.33
C TRP A 244 1.04 -11.80 -4.16
N ASP A 245 1.57 -12.77 -4.90
CA ASP A 245 2.99 -13.16 -4.81
C ASP A 245 3.91 -12.29 -5.68
N GLY A 246 3.35 -11.34 -6.43
CA GLY A 246 4.07 -10.48 -7.39
C GLY A 246 3.81 -10.81 -8.86
N GLY A 247 3.28 -12.02 -9.15
CA GLY A 247 2.93 -12.44 -10.51
C GLY A 247 1.55 -13.08 -10.63
N ALA A 248 1.03 -13.69 -9.56
CA ALA A 248 -0.25 -14.36 -9.54
C ALA A 248 -1.03 -14.11 -8.23
N VAL A 249 -2.35 -14.17 -8.35
CA VAL A 249 -3.22 -14.28 -7.18
C VAL A 249 -3.22 -15.74 -6.74
N VAL A 250 -2.84 -15.99 -5.49
CA VAL A 250 -2.77 -17.32 -4.89
C VAL A 250 -3.66 -17.38 -3.66
N GLY A 251 -3.88 -18.58 -3.12
CA GLY A 251 -4.58 -18.71 -1.84
C GLY A 251 -5.46 -19.95 -1.72
N THR A 252 -6.50 -19.84 -0.91
CA THR A 252 -7.35 -20.99 -0.52
C THR A 252 -8.78 -20.54 -0.25
N ILE A 253 -9.73 -21.32 -0.76
CA ILE A 253 -11.15 -21.19 -0.46
C ILE A 253 -11.49 -22.11 0.73
N ASN A 254 -12.23 -21.58 1.70
CA ASN A 254 -12.69 -22.24 2.93
C ASN A 254 -11.57 -22.99 3.68
N PRO A 255 -10.50 -22.27 4.13
CA PRO A 255 -9.37 -22.88 4.84
C PRO A 255 -9.82 -23.72 6.04
N GLY A 256 -9.03 -24.76 6.36
CA GLY A 256 -9.35 -25.76 7.38
C GLY A 256 -9.68 -27.13 6.75
N PRO A 257 -10.52 -27.96 7.40
CA PRO A 257 -10.79 -29.33 6.94
C PRO A 257 -11.44 -29.43 5.55
N ARG A 258 -11.99 -28.34 5.02
CA ARG A 258 -12.62 -28.24 3.70
C ARG A 258 -11.86 -27.30 2.75
N ALA A 259 -10.57 -27.09 3.01
CA ALA A 259 -9.73 -26.24 2.20
C ALA A 259 -9.74 -26.69 0.73
N VAL A 260 -10.00 -25.72 -0.15
CA VAL A 260 -9.88 -25.86 -1.59
C VAL A 260 -8.76 -24.94 -2.05
N PRO A 261 -7.55 -25.47 -2.30
CA PRO A 261 -6.45 -24.68 -2.86
C PRO A 261 -6.86 -24.06 -4.19
N ILE A 262 -6.51 -22.79 -4.38
CA ILE A 262 -6.70 -22.10 -5.65
C ILE A 262 -5.69 -22.65 -6.65
N THR A 263 -6.19 -23.16 -7.77
CA THR A 263 -5.36 -23.69 -8.87
C THR A 263 -5.19 -22.68 -10.00
N LYS A 264 -6.09 -21.70 -10.09
CA LYS A 264 -6.06 -20.63 -11.08
C LYS A 264 -6.76 -19.40 -10.53
N ALA A 265 -6.17 -18.23 -10.70
CA ALA A 265 -6.87 -16.97 -10.48
C ALA A 265 -6.43 -15.93 -11.50
N GLU A 266 -7.39 -15.27 -12.14
CA GLU A 266 -7.16 -14.29 -13.21
C GLU A 266 -7.90 -13.00 -12.89
N LEU A 267 -7.14 -11.94 -12.60
CA LEU A 267 -7.66 -10.58 -12.44
C LEU A 267 -7.70 -9.90 -13.81
N ASN A 268 -8.87 -9.38 -14.19
CA ASN A 268 -9.01 -8.43 -15.27
C ASN A 268 -9.07 -7.01 -14.67
N PRO A 269 -8.00 -6.21 -14.79
CA PRO A 269 -7.95 -4.88 -14.17
C PRO A 269 -8.82 -3.83 -14.87
N ASP A 270 -9.16 -4.02 -16.15
CA ASP A 270 -10.00 -3.06 -16.89
C ASP A 270 -11.48 -3.14 -16.46
N ALA A 271 -11.94 -4.35 -16.14
CA ALA A 271 -13.31 -4.61 -15.69
C ALA A 271 -13.43 -4.79 -14.17
N TRP A 272 -12.29 -4.85 -13.47
CA TRP A 272 -12.18 -5.25 -12.07
C TRP A 272 -12.93 -6.55 -11.75
N THR A 273 -12.80 -7.55 -12.64
CA THR A 273 -13.36 -8.89 -12.44
C THR A 273 -12.27 -9.88 -12.07
N LEU A 274 -12.60 -10.82 -11.19
CA LEU A 274 -11.69 -11.88 -10.75
C LEU A 274 -12.35 -13.23 -11.01
N HIS A 275 -11.66 -14.05 -11.79
CA HIS A 275 -11.99 -15.46 -11.99
C HIS A 275 -11.10 -16.32 -11.10
N ILE A 276 -11.67 -17.25 -10.34
CA ILE A 276 -10.93 -18.17 -9.45
C ILE A 276 -11.41 -19.59 -9.73
N GLU A 277 -10.48 -20.51 -9.95
CA GLU A 277 -10.73 -21.94 -9.91
C GLU A 277 -9.99 -22.56 -8.73
N GLY A 278 -10.69 -23.42 -8.00
CA GLY A 278 -10.13 -24.24 -6.94
C GLY A 278 -10.41 -25.71 -7.15
N GLY A 279 -9.47 -26.55 -6.72
CA GLY A 279 -9.59 -28.00 -6.81
C GLY A 279 -9.19 -28.68 -5.52
N ALA A 280 -10.09 -29.50 -4.97
CA ALA A 280 -9.78 -30.48 -3.94
C ALA A 280 -10.44 -31.82 -4.30
N ALA A 281 -10.00 -32.91 -3.68
CA ALA A 281 -10.36 -34.30 -3.98
C ALA A 281 -11.87 -34.65 -4.07
N ALA A 282 -12.78 -33.72 -3.76
CA ALA A 282 -14.24 -33.93 -3.79
C ALA A 282 -15.06 -32.97 -4.69
N ALA A 283 -14.54 -31.83 -5.16
CA ALA A 283 -15.27 -30.95 -6.11
C ALA A 283 -14.39 -29.84 -6.70
N ARG A 284 -14.59 -29.54 -8.00
CA ARG A 284 -14.11 -28.30 -8.64
C ARG A 284 -14.99 -27.14 -8.17
N VAL A 285 -14.37 -26.05 -7.79
CA VAL A 285 -15.01 -24.80 -7.38
C VAL A 285 -14.63 -23.69 -8.36
N VAL A 286 -15.60 -22.88 -8.77
CA VAL A 286 -15.38 -21.71 -9.63
C VAL A 286 -16.06 -20.49 -9.04
N LEU A 287 -15.32 -19.39 -8.89
CA LEU A 287 -15.83 -18.07 -8.54
C LEU A 287 -15.59 -17.13 -9.71
N ASP A 288 -16.65 -16.50 -10.18
CA ASP A 288 -16.60 -15.39 -11.13
C ASP A 288 -17.18 -14.17 -10.44
N GLY A 289 -16.33 -13.21 -10.09
CA GLY A 289 -16.71 -12.04 -9.32
C GLY A 289 -16.31 -10.72 -9.96
N LYS A 290 -17.00 -9.66 -9.58
CA LYS A 290 -16.63 -8.27 -9.85
C LYS A 290 -16.38 -7.56 -8.53
N PHE A 291 -15.32 -6.77 -8.46
CA PHE A 291 -15.06 -5.91 -7.31
C PHE A 291 -16.06 -4.76 -7.27
N GLU A 292 -16.63 -4.55 -6.09
CA GLU A 292 -17.41 -3.38 -5.70
C GLU A 292 -16.63 -2.63 -4.62
N ASN A 293 -16.71 -1.29 -4.61
CA ASN A 293 -15.94 -0.44 -3.68
C ASN A 293 -14.46 -0.81 -3.72
N LEU A 294 -13.84 -0.74 -4.91
CA LEU A 294 -12.48 -1.22 -5.16
C LEU A 294 -11.45 -0.65 -4.16
N THR A 295 -11.74 0.49 -3.58
CA THR A 295 -10.87 1.18 -2.66
C THR A 295 -11.30 1.07 -1.20
N TRP A 296 -10.28 1.13 -0.35
CA TRP A 296 -10.19 1.24 1.11
C TRP A 296 -11.34 0.73 2.02
N LEU A 297 -12.61 1.11 1.85
CA LEU A 297 -13.70 0.68 2.75
C LEU A 297 -14.64 -0.34 2.10
N GLY A 298 -14.69 -1.54 2.68
CA GLY A 298 -15.71 -2.53 2.34
C GLY A 298 -15.61 -3.08 0.92
N ARG A 299 -14.38 -3.14 0.37
CA ARG A 299 -14.11 -3.84 -0.91
C ARG A 299 -14.77 -5.20 -0.88
N SER A 300 -15.68 -5.41 -1.80
CA SER A 300 -16.45 -6.63 -1.90
C SER A 300 -16.20 -7.28 -3.25
N LEU A 301 -16.22 -8.61 -3.28
CA LEU A 301 -16.26 -9.38 -4.51
C LEU A 301 -17.66 -10.01 -4.58
N VAL A 302 -18.38 -9.71 -5.65
CA VAL A 302 -19.77 -10.15 -5.86
C VAL A 302 -19.89 -10.84 -7.19
N GLY A 303 -20.58 -11.97 -7.23
CA GLY A 303 -20.79 -12.69 -8.49
C GLY A 303 -21.34 -14.09 -8.32
N THR A 304 -20.89 -15.03 -9.16
CA THR A 304 -21.40 -16.41 -9.16
C THR A 304 -20.38 -17.39 -8.59
N TYR A 305 -20.86 -18.30 -7.76
CA TYR A 305 -20.10 -19.41 -7.19
C TYR A 305 -20.69 -20.72 -7.68
N THR A 306 -19.83 -21.63 -8.14
CA THR A 306 -20.21 -22.97 -8.59
C THR A 306 -19.38 -24.01 -7.83
N GLN A 307 -20.03 -25.03 -7.27
CA GLN A 307 -19.39 -26.17 -6.64
C GLN A 307 -20.07 -27.47 -7.08
N GLY A 308 -19.36 -28.28 -7.86
CA GLY A 308 -19.97 -29.45 -8.50
C GLY A 308 -21.16 -29.05 -9.39
N ASN A 309 -22.35 -29.54 -9.04
CA ASN A 309 -23.59 -29.23 -9.76
C ASN A 309 -24.39 -28.07 -9.15
N GLU A 310 -23.97 -27.53 -7.99
CA GLU A 310 -24.64 -26.40 -7.36
C GLU A 310 -24.07 -25.07 -7.88
N ARG A 311 -24.96 -24.13 -8.17
CA ARG A 311 -24.62 -22.77 -8.59
C ARG A 311 -25.46 -21.76 -7.81
N GLY A 312 -24.82 -20.68 -7.40
CA GLY A 312 -25.45 -19.61 -6.64
C GLY A 312 -24.75 -18.27 -6.85
N THR A 313 -25.27 -17.25 -6.19
CA THR A 313 -24.59 -15.96 -6.07
C THR A 313 -23.78 -15.93 -4.79
N PHE A 314 -22.71 -15.15 -4.78
CA PHE A 314 -21.94 -14.87 -3.57
C PHE A 314 -21.70 -13.37 -3.41
N LYS A 315 -21.53 -12.96 -2.16
CA LYS A 315 -20.94 -11.68 -1.79
C LYS A 315 -19.98 -11.92 -0.65
N ILE A 316 -18.72 -11.59 -0.86
CA ILE A 316 -17.69 -11.62 0.17
C ILE A 316 -17.06 -10.24 0.30
N THR A 317 -16.85 -9.78 1.53
CA THR A 317 -16.24 -8.50 1.81
C THR A 317 -14.87 -8.73 2.43
N ARG A 318 -13.90 -7.91 2.02
CA ARG A 318 -12.57 -7.93 2.60
C ARG A 318 -12.64 -7.61 4.09
N GLN A 319 -12.00 -8.46 4.89
CA GLN A 319 -11.82 -8.29 6.33
C GLN A 319 -10.51 -7.53 6.59
N TYR A 320 -10.44 -6.90 7.75
CA TYR A 320 -9.26 -6.19 8.25
C TYR A 320 -8.18 -7.16 8.70
#